data_AF-A0A939VIK7-F1
#
_entry.id   AF-A0A939VIK7-F1
#
_cell.length_a   1.000
_cell.length_b   1.000
_cell.length_c   1.000
_cell.angle_alpha   90.00
_cell.angle_beta   90.00
_cell.angle_gamma   90.00
#
_symmetry.space_group_name_H-M   'P 1'
#
loop_
_entity.id
_entity.type
_entity.pdbx_description
1 polymer ?
#
loop_
_entity_poly.entity_id
_entity_poly.type
_entity_poly.pdbx_seq_one_letter_code
_entity_poly.pdbx_strand_id
1 'polypeptide(L)'
;MNSSGFGTIIQIGDVLVSEDVVCEFFACDYAACGGACCVEGESGAPLEESELDGLEDGYEAYSGLMTDAGRARVSELGFFEVDRDGDLVTPCVARDGSGAG
;
A
#
# COMPACT_ATOMS: atom_id res chain seq x y z
N MET A 1 -14.87 30.91 7.11
CA MET A 1 -15.16 31.00 8.55
C MET A 1 -14.95 29.61 9.13
N ASN A 2 -14.03 29.52 10.08
CA ASN A 2 -13.60 28.35 10.86
C ASN A 2 -12.96 27.18 10.10
N SER A 3 -11.70 27.41 9.74
CA SER A 3 -10.63 26.43 9.98
C SER A 3 -10.59 26.11 11.47
N SER A 4 -11.00 24.91 11.87
CA SER A 4 -10.71 24.19 13.13
C SER A 4 -11.84 23.17 13.34
N GLY A 5 -11.63 21.90 13.03
CA GLY A 5 -12.64 20.89 13.31
C GLY A 5 -12.03 19.51 13.19
N PHE A 6 -11.75 18.88 14.32
CA PHE A 6 -11.93 17.43 14.34
C PHE A 6 -13.33 17.17 13.79
N GLY A 7 -13.45 16.28 12.80
CA GLY A 7 -14.73 15.89 12.23
C GLY A 7 -15.74 15.46 13.29
N THR A 8 -17.00 15.29 12.92
CA THR A 8 -18.04 14.81 13.85
C THR A 8 -17.59 13.49 14.49
N ILE A 9 -17.40 13.47 15.81
CA ILE A 9 -17.10 12.24 16.55
C ILE A 9 -18.41 11.65 17.07
N ILE A 10 -18.68 10.41 16.68
CA ILE A 10 -19.87 9.64 17.05
C ILE A 10 -19.51 8.77 18.25
N GLN A 11 -20.18 8.94 19.38
CA GLN A 11 -19.99 8.09 20.55
C GLN A 11 -20.93 6.89 20.51
N ILE A 12 -20.38 5.67 20.62
CA ILE A 12 -21.13 4.41 20.73
C ILE A 12 -20.69 3.71 22.02
N GLY A 13 -21.52 3.79 23.06
CA GLY A 13 -21.12 3.33 24.39
C GLY A 13 -19.95 4.14 24.94
N ASP A 14 -18.83 3.47 25.23
CA ASP A 14 -17.56 4.05 25.69
C ASP A 14 -16.53 4.26 24.56
N VAL A 15 -16.91 4.04 23.30
CA VAL A 15 -16.03 4.19 22.13
C VAL A 15 -16.34 5.49 21.39
N LEU A 16 -15.30 6.25 21.04
CA LEU A 16 -15.37 7.41 20.15
C LEU A 16 -15.00 7.00 18.72
N VAL A 17 -15.90 7.25 17.77
CA VAL A 17 -15.77 6.85 16.37
C VAL A 17 -15.69 8.10 15.50
N SER A 18 -14.70 8.18 14.59
CA SER A 18 -14.61 9.28 13.61
C SER A 18 -15.77 9.20 12.61
N GLU A 19 -16.27 10.34 12.13
CA GLU A 19 -17.24 10.37 11.02
C GLU A 19 -16.70 9.72 9.75
N ASP A 20 -15.37 9.72 9.55
CA ASP A 20 -14.71 9.10 8.39
C ASP A 20 -15.09 7.62 8.26
N VAL A 21 -15.35 6.92 9.38
CA VAL A 21 -15.77 5.51 9.36
C VAL A 21 -17.09 5.31 8.62
N VAL A 22 -17.95 6.33 8.59
CA VAL A 22 -19.28 6.30 7.95
C VAL A 22 -19.28 7.02 6.60
N CYS A 23 -18.41 8.02 6.45
CA CYS A 23 -18.35 8.88 5.28
C CYS A 23 -17.39 8.37 4.20
N GLU A 24 -16.36 7.62 4.57
CA GLU A 24 -15.38 7.08 3.64
C GLU A 24 -15.75 5.67 3.19
N PHE A 25 -15.48 5.39 1.92
CA PHE A 25 -15.69 4.07 1.34
C PHE A 25 -14.51 3.16 1.69
N PHE A 26 -14.72 2.26 2.65
CA PHE A 26 -13.71 1.26 3.02
C PHE A 26 -13.49 0.18 1.94
N ALA A 27 -14.45 0.02 1.03
CA ALA A 27 -14.34 -0.90 -0.09
C ALA A 27 -13.99 -0.14 -1.37
N CYS A 28 -12.96 -0.61 -2.08
CA CYS A 28 -12.51 -0.02 -3.33
C CYS A 28 -13.62 -0.08 -4.40
N ASP A 29 -14.07 1.08 -4.89
CA ASP A 29 -14.84 1.18 -6.14
C ASP A 29 -13.86 1.22 -7.31
N TYR A 30 -13.50 0.04 -7.81
CA TYR A 30 -12.53 -0.11 -8.90
C TYR A 30 -12.95 0.62 -10.18
N ALA A 31 -14.26 0.69 -10.47
CA ALA A 31 -14.75 1.36 -11.67
C ALA A 31 -14.54 2.87 -11.58
N ALA A 32 -14.62 3.44 -10.38
CA ALA A 32 -14.38 4.85 -10.14
C ALA A 32 -12.88 5.20 -9.99
N CYS A 33 -12.10 4.39 -9.26
CA CYS A 33 -10.71 4.73 -8.94
C CYS A 33 -9.69 4.21 -9.98
N GLY A 34 -10.04 3.22 -10.80
CA GLY A 34 -9.11 2.59 -11.75
C GLY A 34 -7.89 1.94 -11.08
N GLY A 35 -7.97 1.65 -9.78
CA GLY A 35 -6.86 1.15 -8.98
C GLY A 35 -5.93 2.22 -8.41
N ALA A 36 -6.25 3.53 -8.50
CA ALA A 36 -5.38 4.60 -7.97
C ALA A 36 -4.98 4.36 -6.51
N CYS A 37 -5.92 4.00 -5.62
CA CYS A 37 -5.61 3.67 -4.22
C CYS A 37 -4.76 2.40 -4.04
N CYS A 38 -4.74 1.48 -5.01
CA CYS A 38 -3.91 0.27 -5.00
C CYS A 38 -2.54 0.49 -5.66
N VAL A 39 -2.44 1.43 -6.59
CA VAL A 39 -1.19 1.85 -7.26
C VAL A 39 -0.41 2.84 -6.39
N GLU A 40 -1.11 3.61 -5.57
CA GLU A 40 -0.57 4.66 -4.71
C GLU A 40 -0.39 4.22 -3.23
N GLY A 41 -0.33 2.91 -2.96
CA GLY A 41 -0.06 2.39 -1.63
C GLY A 41 1.33 2.78 -1.11
N GLU A 42 1.47 3.01 0.20
CA GLU A 42 2.77 3.29 0.84
C GLU A 42 3.58 2.03 1.15
N SER A 43 2.94 0.86 1.14
CA SER A 43 3.55 -0.45 1.36
C SER A 43 3.13 -1.43 0.27
N GLY A 44 3.96 -2.44 0.04
CA GLY A 44 3.71 -3.48 -0.93
C GLY A 44 2.68 -4.50 -0.48
N ALA A 45 2.47 -5.50 -1.33
CA ALA A 45 1.66 -6.65 -0.93
C ALA A 45 2.36 -7.39 0.21
N PRO A 46 1.66 -7.73 1.30
CA PRO A 46 2.22 -8.53 2.38
C PRO A 46 2.60 -9.93 1.87
N LEU A 47 3.67 -10.47 2.43
CA LEU A 47 4.27 -11.74 2.06
C LEU A 47 4.47 -12.62 3.30
N GLU A 48 4.30 -13.92 3.12
CA GLU A 48 4.77 -14.94 4.08
C GLU A 48 6.20 -15.38 3.74
N GLU A 49 6.96 -15.82 4.75
CA GLU A 49 8.33 -16.35 4.52
C GLU A 49 8.34 -17.52 3.52
N SER A 50 7.25 -18.30 3.47
CA SER A 50 7.12 -19.43 2.55
C SER A 50 6.93 -19.03 1.08
N GLU A 51 6.64 -17.77 0.80
CA GLU A 51 6.41 -17.25 -0.56
C GLU A 51 7.69 -16.71 -1.21
N LEU A 52 8.75 -16.46 -0.42
CA LEU A 52 9.97 -15.80 -0.87
C LEU A 52 10.69 -16.54 -2.02
N ASP A 53 10.92 -17.84 -1.83
CA ASP A 53 11.61 -18.67 -2.82
C ASP A 53 10.81 -18.74 -4.13
N GLY A 54 9.49 -18.87 -4.03
CA GLY A 54 8.61 -18.92 -5.20
C GLY A 54 8.55 -17.60 -5.97
N LEU A 55 8.72 -16.47 -5.28
CA LEU A 55 8.73 -15.15 -5.90
C LEU A 55 10.00 -14.94 -6.74
N GLU A 56 11.15 -15.41 -6.25
CA GLU A 56 12.43 -15.38 -6.98
C GLU A 56 12.44 -16.35 -8.16
N ASP A 57 12.05 -17.62 -7.94
CA ASP A 57 11.98 -18.65 -8.98
C ASP A 57 11.03 -18.26 -10.12
N GLY A 58 9.94 -17.54 -9.79
CA GLY A 58 8.94 -17.09 -10.75
C GLY A 58 9.31 -15.84 -11.53
N TYR A 59 10.41 -15.15 -11.21
CA TYR A 59 10.69 -13.80 -11.73
C TYR A 59 10.73 -13.72 -13.25
N GLU A 60 11.30 -14.73 -13.92
CA GLU A 60 11.35 -14.75 -15.39
C GLU A 60 9.94 -14.74 -16.01
N ALA A 61 8.96 -15.36 -15.35
CA ALA A 61 7.59 -15.48 -15.86
C ALA A 61 6.81 -14.16 -15.79
N TYR A 62 7.04 -13.32 -14.78
CA TYR A 62 6.26 -12.09 -14.56
C TYR A 62 7.04 -10.78 -14.76
N SER A 63 8.38 -10.79 -14.79
CA SER A 63 9.20 -9.58 -14.95
C SER A 63 8.87 -8.78 -16.21
N GLY A 64 8.42 -9.44 -17.28
CA GLY A 64 7.97 -8.80 -18.52
C GLY A 64 6.64 -8.03 -18.39
N LEU A 65 5.86 -8.29 -17.35
CA LEU A 65 4.61 -7.60 -17.03
C LEU A 65 4.86 -6.36 -16.14
N MET A 66 6.04 -6.25 -15.55
CA MET A 66 6.41 -5.13 -14.68
C MET A 66 6.81 -3.88 -15.48
N THR A 67 6.73 -2.72 -14.85
CA THR A 67 7.30 -1.48 -15.38
C THR A 67 8.84 -1.49 -15.23
N ASP A 68 9.54 -0.65 -15.98
CA ASP A 68 11.00 -0.49 -15.84
C ASP A 68 11.38 -0.06 -14.42
N ALA A 69 10.59 0.83 -13.82
CA ALA A 69 10.78 1.26 -12.43
C ALA A 69 10.62 0.11 -11.44
N GLY A 70 9.62 -0.77 -11.65
CA GLY A 70 9.43 -1.97 -10.82
C GLY A 70 10.61 -2.94 -10.92
N ARG A 71 11.09 -3.22 -12.14
CA ARG A 71 12.28 -4.07 -12.33
C ARG A 71 13.53 -3.47 -11.71
N ALA A 72 13.72 -2.15 -11.83
CA ALA A 72 14.84 -1.46 -11.21
C ALA A 72 14.80 -1.56 -9.69
N ARG A 73 13.59 -1.43 -9.10
CA ARG A 73 13.39 -1.55 -7.65
C ARG A 73 13.73 -2.96 -7.14
N VAL A 74 13.27 -3.99 -7.83
CA VAL A 74 13.62 -5.39 -7.51
C VAL A 74 15.13 -5.62 -7.64
N SER A 75 15.78 -5.04 -8.65
CA SER A 75 17.24 -5.13 -8.80
C SER A 75 18.02 -4.41 -7.69
N GLU A 76 17.45 -3.39 -7.06
CA GLU A 76 18.11 -2.61 -6.00
C GLU A 76 17.93 -3.27 -4.63
N LEU A 77 16.71 -3.71 -4.31
CA LEU A 77 16.36 -4.22 -2.97
C LEU A 77 16.28 -5.74 -2.87
N GLY A 78 16.16 -6.44 -3.99
CA GLY A 78 15.73 -7.84 -4.02
C GLY A 78 14.21 -7.95 -4.13
N PHE A 79 13.68 -9.12 -3.78
CA PHE A 79 12.28 -9.50 -4.02
C PHE A 79 11.31 -9.13 -2.90
N PHE A 80 11.82 -8.62 -1.78
CA PHE A 80 11.04 -8.24 -0.61
C PHE A 80 11.76 -7.15 0.21
N GLU A 81 10.99 -6.40 1.00
CA GLU A 81 11.49 -5.49 2.03
C GLU A 81 10.67 -5.66 3.33
N VAL A 82 11.19 -5.16 4.45
CA VAL A 82 10.44 -5.10 5.70
C VAL A 82 9.94 -3.67 5.86
N ASP A 83 8.63 -3.51 6.01
CA ASP A 83 8.01 -2.19 6.11
C ASP A 83 8.11 -1.58 7.52
N ARG A 84 7.46 -0.43 7.72
CA ARG A 84 7.50 0.33 8.98
C ARG A 84 6.80 -0.39 10.14
N ASP A 85 5.87 -1.28 9.83
CA ASP A 85 5.14 -2.07 10.80
C ASP A 85 5.88 -3.38 11.13
N GLY A 86 6.96 -3.68 10.40
CA GLY A 86 7.81 -4.85 10.60
C GLY A 86 7.34 -6.06 9.78
N ASP A 87 6.42 -5.85 8.85
CA ASP A 87 5.88 -6.90 8.00
C ASP A 87 6.74 -7.09 6.75
N LEU A 88 6.83 -8.33 6.28
CA LEU A 88 7.50 -8.67 5.04
C LEU A 88 6.58 -8.32 3.86
N VAL A 89 7.05 -7.50 2.93
CA VAL A 89 6.24 -6.98 1.82
C VAL A 89 7.00 -7.00 0.49
N THR A 90 6.28 -6.99 -0.63
CA THR A 90 6.89 -6.82 -1.95
C THR A 90 7.47 -5.40 -2.10
N PRO A 91 8.59 -5.18 -2.80
CA PRO A 91 9.15 -3.85 -2.98
C PRO A 91 8.23 -2.96 -3.80
N CYS A 92 7.96 -1.75 -3.33
CA CYS A 92 7.19 -0.74 -4.06
C CYS A 92 8.09 0.31 -4.71
N VAL A 93 7.67 0.81 -5.88
CA VAL A 93 8.31 1.97 -6.50
C VAL A 93 8.03 3.22 -5.67
N ALA A 94 9.06 4.03 -5.41
CA ALA A 94 8.89 5.27 -4.66
C ALA A 94 7.99 6.25 -5.42
N ARG A 95 7.17 7.02 -4.69
CA ARG A 95 6.42 8.13 -5.28
C ARG A 95 7.40 9.16 -5.84
N ASP A 96 7.04 9.72 -6.99
CA ASP A 96 7.72 10.83 -7.64
C ASP A 96 7.74 12.09 -6.77
N GLY A 97 8.71 12.19 -5.85
CA GLY A 97 9.08 13.47 -5.25
C GLY A 97 9.67 13.50 -3.84
N SER A 98 9.48 12.49 -2.99
CA SER A 98 10.11 12.52 -1.66
C SER A 98 10.05 11.18 -0.93
N GLY A 99 11.22 10.59 -0.75
CA GLY A 99 11.59 9.82 0.44
C GLY A 99 10.84 8.50 0.66
N ALA A 100 11.51 7.41 0.29
CA ALA A 100 11.53 6.25 1.17
C ALA A 100 12.02 6.76 2.55
N GLY A 101 11.15 6.65 3.55
CA GLY A 101 11.46 6.90 4.95
C GLY A 101 11.30 5.60 5.72
#